data_AF-A0A498M9D7-F1
#
_entry.id   AF-A0A498M9D7-F1
#
_cell.length_a   1.000
_cell.length_b   1.000
_cell.length_c   1.000
_cell.angle_alpha   90.00
_cell.angle_beta   90.00
_cell.angle_gamma   90.00
#
_symmetry.space_group_name_H-M   'P 1'
#
loop_
_entity.id
_entity.type
_entity.pdbx_description
1 polymer ?
#
loop_
_entity_poly.entity_id
_entity_poly.type
_entity_poly.pdbx_seq_one_letter_code
_entity_poly.pdbx_strand_id
1 'polypeptide(L)'
;MSLRSSGTTCAVSGCYNNRRKLNLWLNQECYDHKPLTKAECPCPQWYTFYRMPNTEEDKRMWLRNLYLKKPPKNLYVCSFHFVDKRPTAENPYPTLWLGYYRPPEKKRRKLQRKEIGTVIKVEVKDEYEEVSIEDVTYHDAQIQDGSNTGRPK
;
A
#
# COMPACT_ATOMS: atom_id res chain seq x y z
N MET A 1 -6.03 13.85 -12.32
CA MET A 1 -6.37 12.87 -13.37
C MET A 1 -5.39 11.70 -13.28
N SER A 2 -5.82 10.52 -12.80
CA SER A 2 -4.90 9.37 -12.66
C SER A 2 -4.67 8.72 -14.02
N LEU A 3 -3.45 8.80 -14.55
CA LEU A 3 -3.02 8.02 -15.72
C LEU A 3 -3.19 6.54 -15.37
N ARG A 4 -4.20 5.89 -15.96
CA ARG A 4 -4.33 4.44 -15.93
C ARG A 4 -3.13 3.88 -16.69
N SER A 5 -2.04 3.57 -15.99
CA SER A 5 -0.93 2.87 -16.62
C SER A 5 -1.45 1.56 -17.19
N SER A 6 -1.40 1.41 -18.51
CA SER A 6 -1.71 0.19 -19.28
C SER A 6 -0.68 -0.92 -19.03
N GLY A 7 -0.31 -1.15 -17.78
CA GLY A 7 0.69 -2.12 -17.37
C GLY A 7 0.09 -3.49 -17.11
N THR A 8 0.82 -4.55 -17.48
CA THR A 8 0.52 -5.92 -17.06
C THR A 8 0.46 -6.01 -15.54
N THR A 9 -0.62 -6.59 -15.01
CA THR A 9 -0.80 -6.87 -13.57
C THR A 9 -1.11 -8.35 -13.38
N CYS A 10 -0.71 -8.91 -12.24
CA CYS A 10 -1.06 -10.28 -11.91
C CYS A 10 -2.56 -10.38 -11.63
N ALA A 11 -3.23 -11.38 -12.21
CA ALA A 11 -4.66 -11.61 -12.06
C ALA A 11 -5.05 -12.30 -10.74
N VAL A 12 -4.08 -12.79 -9.97
CA VAL A 12 -4.34 -13.45 -8.69
C VAL A 12 -4.88 -12.44 -7.67
N SER A 13 -5.96 -12.81 -7.00
CA SER A 13 -6.58 -12.02 -5.94
C SER A 13 -5.57 -11.68 -4.84
N GLY A 14 -5.37 -10.39 -4.58
CA GLY A 14 -4.44 -9.91 -3.54
C GLY A 14 -2.97 -9.87 -3.96
N CYS A 15 -2.64 -10.25 -5.20
CA CYS A 15 -1.28 -10.09 -5.73
C CYS A 15 -1.08 -8.66 -6.24
N TYR A 16 -0.01 -8.00 -5.77
CA TYR A 16 0.32 -6.63 -6.16
C TYR A 16 1.50 -6.55 -7.14
N ASN A 17 1.90 -7.68 -7.74
CA ASN A 17 2.96 -7.72 -8.73
C ASN A 17 2.44 -7.19 -10.06
N ASN A 18 3.19 -6.25 -10.62
CA ASN A 18 2.84 -5.56 -11.86
C ASN A 18 4.10 -5.20 -12.65
N ARG A 19 3.94 -4.83 -13.92
CA ARG A 19 5.06 -4.47 -14.80
C ARG A 19 5.86 -3.27 -14.27
N ARG A 20 5.19 -2.28 -13.67
CA ARG A 20 5.86 -1.10 -13.11
C ARG A 20 6.87 -1.47 -12.04
N LYS A 21 6.49 -2.32 -11.07
CA LYS A 21 7.39 -2.82 -10.01
C LYS A 21 8.55 -3.63 -10.58
N LEU A 22 8.29 -4.45 -11.60
CA LEU A 22 9.33 -5.22 -12.26
C LEU A 22 10.34 -4.32 -12.97
N ASN A 23 9.89 -3.31 -13.71
CA ASN A 23 10.76 -2.37 -14.39
C ASN A 23 11.59 -1.55 -13.38
N LEU A 24 11.00 -1.14 -12.26
CA LEU A 24 11.73 -0.48 -11.18
C LEU A 24 12.87 -1.35 -10.65
N TRP A 25 12.64 -2.65 -10.47
CA TRP A 25 13.67 -3.59 -10.03
C TRP A 25 14.73 -3.85 -11.11
N LEU A 26 14.32 -4.03 -12.37
CA LEU A 26 15.22 -4.26 -13.50
C LEU A 26 16.22 -3.11 -13.71
N ASN A 27 15.80 -1.87 -13.45
CA ASN A 27 16.63 -0.68 -13.58
C ASN A 27 17.59 -0.47 -12.40
N GLN A 28 17.52 -1.28 -11.34
CA GLN A 28 18.47 -1.19 -10.23
C GLN A 28 19.80 -1.82 -10.62
N GLU A 29 20.89 -1.33 -10.04
CA GLU A 29 22.20 -1.97 -10.16
C GLU A 29 22.20 -3.35 -9.50
N CYS A 30 22.89 -4.29 -10.13
CA CYS A 30 23.13 -5.58 -9.51
C CYS A 30 24.18 -5.45 -8.41
N TYR A 31 23.86 -5.96 -7.21
CA TYR A 31 24.81 -5.97 -6.10
C TYR A 31 26.06 -6.83 -6.40
N ASP A 32 25.86 -8.03 -6.96
CA ASP A 32 26.94 -9.01 -7.19
C ASP A 32 27.71 -8.75 -8.49
N HIS A 33 27.06 -8.16 -9.50
CA HIS A 33 27.60 -8.00 -10.85
C HIS A 33 27.69 -6.52 -11.26
N LYS A 34 28.32 -5.69 -10.43
CA LYS A 34 28.55 -4.28 -10.77
C LYS A 34 29.50 -4.17 -11.97
N PRO A 35 29.26 -3.24 -12.91
CA PRO A 35 28.26 -2.15 -12.89
C PRO A 35 26.93 -2.50 -13.57
N LEU A 36 26.64 -3.77 -13.86
CA LEU A 36 25.45 -4.15 -14.64
C LEU A 36 24.15 -3.86 -13.90
N THR A 37 23.13 -3.43 -14.64
CA THR A 37 21.76 -3.38 -14.12
C THR A 37 21.18 -4.79 -13.95
N LYS A 38 20.11 -4.93 -13.16
CA LYS A 38 19.38 -6.21 -13.02
C LYS A 38 18.77 -6.69 -14.34
N ALA A 39 18.56 -5.81 -15.32
CA ALA A 39 18.11 -6.16 -16.66
C ALA A 39 19.21 -6.82 -17.52
N GLU A 40 20.45 -6.40 -17.36
CA GLU A 40 21.60 -6.87 -18.15
C GLU A 40 22.35 -8.01 -17.46
N CYS A 41 22.13 -8.16 -16.15
CA CYS A 41 22.79 -9.14 -15.31
C CYS A 41 22.26 -10.57 -15.56
N PRO A 42 23.12 -11.60 -15.50
CA PRO A 42 22.69 -13.01 -15.60
C PRO A 42 21.89 -13.51 -14.37
N CYS A 43 21.66 -12.68 -13.36
CA CYS A 43 20.86 -13.06 -12.20
C CYS A 43 19.41 -13.37 -12.60
N PRO A 44 18.76 -14.34 -11.92
CA PRO A 44 17.35 -14.60 -12.13
C PRO A 44 16.49 -13.36 -11.91
N GLN A 45 15.57 -13.11 -12.83
CA GLN A 45 14.60 -12.03 -12.71
C GLN A 45 13.69 -12.26 -11.49
N TRP A 46 13.32 -11.18 -10.79
CA TRP A 46 12.48 -11.26 -9.58
C TRP A 46 11.17 -12.03 -9.80
N TYR A 47 10.44 -11.71 -10.88
CA TYR A 47 9.31 -12.51 -11.34
C TYR A 47 9.01 -12.28 -12.82
N THR A 48 8.37 -13.25 -13.46
CA THR A 48 7.95 -13.20 -14.87
C THR A 48 6.44 -13.30 -14.97
N PHE A 49 5.83 -12.68 -15.98
CA PHE A 49 4.39 -12.82 -16.24
C PHE A 49 4.13 -13.88 -17.30
N TYR A 50 3.34 -14.88 -16.95
CA TYR A 50 2.84 -15.90 -17.87
C TYR A 50 1.43 -15.56 -18.30
N ARG A 51 1.22 -15.58 -19.62
CA ARG A 51 -0.11 -15.38 -20.21
C ARG A 51 -0.91 -16.67 -20.08
N MET A 52 -2.21 -16.54 -19.85
CA MET A 52 -3.12 -17.68 -19.90
C MET A 52 -3.01 -18.39 -21.27
N PRO A 53 -2.98 -19.73 -21.31
CA PRO A 53 -2.98 -20.50 -22.56
C PRO A 53 -4.19 -20.20 -23.45
N ASN A 54 -4.10 -20.59 -24.72
CA ASN A 54 -5.18 -20.39 -25.70
C ASN A 54 -6.15 -21.57 -25.80
N THR A 55 -5.71 -22.76 -25.42
CA THR A 55 -6.48 -24.00 -25.32
C THR A 55 -7.61 -23.86 -24.32
N GLU A 56 -8.79 -24.37 -24.68
CA GLU A 56 -10.01 -24.16 -23.91
C GLU A 56 -9.97 -24.88 -22.55
N GLU A 57 -9.38 -26.07 -22.52
CA GLU A 57 -9.18 -26.89 -21.34
C GLU A 57 -8.28 -26.17 -20.32
N ASP A 58 -7.10 -25.72 -20.76
CA ASP A 58 -6.14 -25.04 -19.90
C ASP A 58 -6.68 -23.69 -19.40
N LYS A 59 -7.41 -22.96 -20.26
CA LYS A 59 -8.12 -21.75 -19.86
C LYS A 59 -9.08 -22.02 -18.72
N ARG A 60 -9.93 -23.05 -18.84
CA ARG A 60 -10.88 -23.41 -17.79
C ARG A 60 -10.17 -23.75 -16.48
N MET A 61 -9.06 -24.49 -16.54
CA MET A 61 -8.26 -24.82 -15.36
C MET A 61 -7.64 -23.58 -14.70
N TRP A 62 -7.09 -22.66 -15.48
CA TRP A 62 -6.60 -21.38 -14.97
C TRP A 62 -7.70 -20.55 -14.30
N LEU A 63 -8.85 -20.39 -14.95
CA LEU A 63 -9.96 -19.61 -14.40
C LEU A 63 -10.51 -20.22 -13.12
N ARG A 64 -10.57 -21.55 -13.05
CA ARG A 64 -10.95 -22.29 -11.84
C ARG A 64 -9.99 -21.99 -10.69
N ASN A 65 -8.69 -22.09 -10.94
CA ASN A 65 -7.66 -21.82 -9.93
C ASN A 65 -7.55 -20.34 -9.57
N LEU A 66 -8.06 -19.42 -10.38
CA LEU A 66 -8.05 -18.00 -10.03
C LEU A 66 -9.37 -17.54 -9.40
N TYR A 67 -10.39 -18.41 -9.38
CA TYR A 67 -11.77 -18.08 -9.01
C TYR A 67 -12.30 -16.83 -9.74
N LEU A 68 -11.91 -16.65 -11.01
CA LEU A 68 -12.31 -15.51 -11.82
C LEU A 68 -13.56 -15.84 -12.63
N LYS A 69 -14.69 -15.25 -12.23
CA LYS A 69 -15.98 -15.40 -12.95
C LYS A 69 -16.01 -14.64 -14.29
N LYS A 70 -15.29 -13.52 -14.39
CA LYS A 70 -15.27 -12.64 -15.57
C LYS A 70 -13.82 -12.25 -15.87
N PRO A 71 -13.07 -13.08 -16.62
CA PRO A 71 -11.67 -12.81 -16.88
C PRO A 71 -11.47 -11.61 -17.82
N PRO A 72 -10.39 -10.83 -17.64
CA PRO A 72 -9.99 -9.82 -18.62
C PRO A 72 -9.53 -10.47 -19.93
N LYS A 73 -9.57 -9.71 -21.04
CA LYS A 73 -9.12 -10.17 -22.37
C LYS A 73 -7.69 -10.72 -22.37
N ASN A 74 -6.81 -10.05 -21.62
CA ASN A 74 -5.44 -10.50 -21.42
C ASN A 74 -5.22 -10.77 -19.93
N LEU A 75 -5.12 -12.05 -19.59
CA LEU A 75 -4.89 -12.52 -18.23
C LEU A 75 -3.44 -12.94 -18.09
N TYR A 76 -2.77 -12.39 -17.06
CA TYR A 76 -1.40 -12.73 -16.72
C TYR A 76 -1.27 -13.14 -15.26
N VAL A 77 -0.41 -14.12 -15.00
CA VAL A 77 -0.08 -14.58 -13.65
C VAL A 77 1.44 -14.54 -13.47
N CYS A 78 1.91 -14.01 -12.34
CA CYS A 78 3.35 -13.93 -12.08
C CYS A 78 3.93 -15.30 -11.67
N SER A 79 5.22 -15.50 -11.90
CA SER A 79 5.97 -16.74 -11.65
C SER A 79 5.79 -17.30 -10.24
N PHE A 80 5.56 -16.46 -9.24
CA PHE A 80 5.36 -16.92 -7.87
C PHE A 80 4.17 -17.86 -7.69
N HIS A 81 3.17 -17.83 -8.56
CA HIS A 81 2.01 -18.70 -8.41
C HIS A 81 2.21 -20.11 -9.00
N PHE A 82 3.39 -20.40 -9.55
CA PHE A 82 3.76 -21.70 -10.11
C PHE A 82 4.82 -22.36 -9.22
N VAL A 83 4.73 -23.69 -9.10
CA VAL A 83 5.67 -24.53 -8.34
C VAL A 83 7.10 -24.29 -8.81
N ASP A 84 7.33 -24.40 -10.12
CA ASP A 84 8.66 -24.30 -10.73
C ASP A 84 9.04 -22.87 -11.13
N LYS A 85 8.35 -21.85 -10.58
CA LYS A 85 8.40 -20.45 -11.04
C LYS A 85 8.00 -20.25 -12.51
N ARG A 86 7.51 -21.29 -13.18
CA ARG A 86 7.02 -21.28 -14.55
C ARG A 86 5.98 -22.39 -14.73
N PRO A 87 5.07 -22.27 -15.70
CA PRO A 87 4.26 -23.40 -16.16
C PRO A 87 5.18 -24.51 -16.73
N THR A 88 4.99 -25.74 -16.28
CA THR A 88 5.68 -26.93 -16.78
C THR A 88 4.67 -27.99 -17.20
N ALA A 89 5.11 -29.08 -17.84
CA ALA A 89 4.20 -30.17 -18.22
C ALA A 89 3.56 -30.84 -17.00
N GLU A 90 4.32 -30.96 -15.90
CA GLU A 90 3.84 -31.52 -14.63
C GLU A 90 3.02 -30.51 -13.83
N ASN A 91 3.41 -29.23 -13.85
CA ASN A 91 2.74 -28.14 -13.13
C ASN A 91 2.34 -26.99 -14.07
N PRO A 92 1.34 -27.19 -14.95
CA PRO A 92 0.98 -26.20 -15.97
C PRO A 92 0.16 -25.02 -15.42
N TYR A 93 -0.44 -25.18 -14.25
CA TYR A 93 -1.44 -24.25 -13.72
C TYR A 93 -0.93 -23.49 -12.48
N PRO A 94 -1.41 -22.26 -12.25
CA PRO A 94 -1.10 -21.56 -11.03
C PRO A 94 -1.80 -22.24 -9.85
N THR A 95 -1.06 -22.60 -8.81
CA THR A 95 -1.55 -23.33 -7.64
C THR A 95 -1.15 -22.69 -6.31
N LEU A 96 -0.14 -21.82 -6.32
CA LEU A 96 0.41 -21.22 -5.10
C LEU A 96 -0.17 -19.83 -4.81
N TRP A 97 -0.38 -19.53 -3.52
CA TRP A 97 -0.76 -18.20 -3.01
C TRP A 97 -1.90 -17.51 -3.77
N LEU A 98 -2.99 -18.23 -4.02
CA LEU A 98 -4.10 -17.78 -4.87
C LEU A 98 -5.08 -16.80 -4.17
N GLY A 99 -4.80 -16.44 -2.91
CA GLY A 99 -5.56 -15.42 -2.18
C GLY A 99 -6.90 -15.88 -1.60
N TYR A 100 -7.08 -17.18 -1.37
CA TYR A 100 -8.30 -17.76 -0.78
C TYR A 100 -8.48 -17.45 0.70
N TYR A 101 -7.38 -17.25 1.42
CA TYR A 101 -7.43 -16.74 2.79
C TYR A 101 -7.64 -15.23 2.74
N ARG A 102 -8.90 -14.81 2.56
CA ARG A 102 -9.33 -13.46 2.94
C ARG A 102 -10.22 -13.56 4.18
N PRO A 103 -9.82 -12.96 5.30
CA PRO A 103 -10.75 -12.67 6.38
C PRO A 103 -11.94 -11.88 5.82
N PRO A 104 -13.17 -12.07 6.35
CA PRO A 104 -14.35 -11.33 5.90
C PRO A 104 -14.08 -9.82 5.87
N GLU A 105 -14.52 -9.15 4.80
CA GLU A 105 -14.32 -7.70 4.66
C GLU A 105 -14.98 -6.97 5.85
N LYS A 106 -14.16 -6.31 6.67
CA LYS A 106 -14.66 -5.42 7.73
C LYS A 106 -15.39 -4.27 7.05
N LYS A 107 -16.70 -4.13 7.32
CA LYS A 107 -17.50 -3.00 6.82
C LYS A 107 -16.79 -1.70 7.20
N ARG A 108 -16.55 -0.84 6.20
CA ARG A 108 -16.01 0.51 6.43
C ARG A 108 -16.96 1.23 7.39
N ARG A 109 -16.43 1.79 8.49
CA ARG A 109 -17.23 2.63 9.38
C ARG A 109 -17.79 3.80 8.57
N LYS A 110 -19.12 3.94 8.54
CA LYS A 110 -19.75 5.15 8.03
C LYS A 110 -19.60 6.21 9.13
N LEU A 111 -18.89 7.30 8.83
CA LEU A 111 -18.88 8.47 9.72
C LEU A 111 -20.28 9.10 9.61
N GLN A 112 -21.09 9.00 10.66
CA GLN A 112 -22.32 9.77 10.73
C GLN A 112 -21.95 11.20 11.08
N ARG A 113 -22.21 12.14 10.16
CA ARG A 113 -22.10 13.57 10.44
C ARG A 113 -23.27 13.93 11.37
N LYS A 114 -22.99 14.22 12.64
CA LYS A 114 -23.98 14.86 13.51
C LYS A 114 -24.19 16.27 13.00
N GLU A 115 -25.42 16.61 12.64
CA GLU A 115 -25.80 17.99 12.37
C GLU A 115 -25.63 18.76 13.68
N ILE A 116 -24.73 19.74 13.68
CA ILE A 116 -24.53 20.65 14.81
C ILE A 116 -25.77 21.53 14.81
N GLY A 117 -26.65 21.31 15.80
CA GLY A 117 -27.86 22.08 15.99
C GLY A 117 -27.55 23.58 16.02
N THR A 118 -28.34 24.33 15.28
CA THR A 118 -28.32 25.78 15.16
C THR A 118 -28.20 26.41 16.55
N VAL A 119 -27.14 27.18 16.77
CA VAL A 119 -26.95 27.97 18.00
C VAL A 119 -28.05 29.02 18.04
N ILE A 120 -29.05 28.84 18.90
CA ILE A 120 -29.97 29.91 19.27
C ILE A 120 -29.14 30.90 20.09
N LYS A 121 -28.90 32.09 19.54
CA LYS A 121 -28.36 33.23 20.28
C LYS A 121 -29.37 33.56 21.38
N VAL A 122 -29.00 33.31 22.63
CA VAL A 122 -29.68 33.91 23.77
C VAL A 122 -28.83 35.10 24.18
N GLU A 123 -29.34 36.30 23.91
CA GLU A 123 -28.83 37.54 24.49
C GLU A 123 -29.16 37.54 25.98
N VAL A 124 -28.14 37.66 26.83
CA VAL A 124 -28.33 37.95 28.26
C VAL A 124 -27.56 39.22 28.56
N LYS A 125 -28.30 40.19 29.12
CA LYS A 125 -27.89 41.55 29.44
C LYS A 125 -26.87 41.58 30.58
N ASP A 126 -26.02 42.60 30.50
CA ASP A 126 -24.96 42.93 31.43
C ASP A 126 -25.48 43.24 32.85
N GLU A 127 -24.87 42.62 33.86
CA GLU A 127 -24.80 43.15 35.22
C GLU A 127 -23.36 43.02 35.72
N TYR A 128 -22.80 44.18 36.08
CA TYR A 128 -21.44 44.40 36.56
C TYR A 128 -21.47 44.48 38.09
N GLU A 129 -20.55 43.79 38.76
CA GLU A 129 -20.12 44.19 40.10
C GLU A 129 -18.60 44.44 40.05
N GLU A 130 -18.24 45.65 40.45
CA GLU A 130 -16.89 46.19 40.55
C GLU A 130 -16.26 45.67 41.85
N VAL A 131 -15.18 44.88 41.75
CA VAL A 131 -14.35 44.55 42.91
C VAL A 131 -12.90 44.95 42.62
N SER A 132 -12.41 45.81 43.50
CA SER A 132 -11.14 46.54 43.44
C SER A 132 -9.91 45.64 43.42
N ILE A 133 -8.97 46.00 42.55
CA ILE A 133 -7.62 45.43 42.42
C ILE A 133 -6.73 46.07 43.49
N GLU A 134 -6.20 45.28 44.43
CA GLU A 134 -5.00 45.65 45.19
C GLU A 134 -4.01 44.47 45.21
N ASP A 135 -2.76 44.80 44.85
CA ASP A 135 -1.49 44.09 45.01
C ASP A 135 -1.22 42.75 44.28
N VAL A 136 -0.72 42.94 43.07
CA VAL A 136 0.39 42.24 42.39
C VAL A 136 1.27 41.38 43.31
N THR A 137 1.46 40.10 42.98
CA THR A 137 2.80 39.49 42.91
C THR A 137 2.84 38.38 41.84
N TYR A 138 3.63 38.62 40.80
CA TYR A 138 3.96 37.69 39.73
C TYR A 138 5.02 36.72 40.24
N HIS A 139 4.72 35.43 40.31
CA HIS A 139 5.73 34.41 40.57
C HIS A 139 6.09 33.70 39.27
N ASP A 140 7.25 34.09 38.74
CA ASP A 140 8.03 33.37 37.75
C ASP A 140 8.34 31.95 38.22
N ALA A 141 7.92 30.93 37.46
CA ALA A 141 8.47 29.59 37.59
C ALA A 141 9.61 29.42 36.57
N GLN A 142 10.83 29.44 37.10
CA GLN A 142 12.07 29.42 36.35
C GLN A 142 12.28 28.13 35.55
N ILE A 143 12.73 28.31 34.30
CA ILE A 143 13.38 27.29 33.49
C ILE A 143 14.72 26.98 34.14
N GLN A 144 14.96 25.72 34.50
CA GLN A 144 16.28 25.30 34.98
C GLN A 144 17.25 25.20 33.81
N ASP A 145 18.19 26.14 33.81
CA ASP A 145 19.45 26.07 33.08
C ASP A 145 20.29 24.90 33.60
N GLY A 146 20.55 23.93 32.73
CA GLY A 146 21.69 23.04 32.84
C GLY A 146 22.82 23.56 31.94
N SER A 147 23.48 24.62 32.36
CA SER A 147 24.75 25.07 31.77
C SER A 147 25.91 24.27 32.37
N ASN A 148 26.81 23.73 31.53
CA ASN A 148 28.22 24.12 31.64
C ASN A 148 29.09 23.69 30.44
N THR A 149 29.57 24.72 29.74
CA THR A 149 30.93 24.95 29.19
C THR A 149 31.60 23.96 28.24
N GLY A 150 31.76 24.40 26.98
CA GLY A 150 33.01 25.08 26.61
C GLY A 150 34.14 24.25 25.99
N ARG A 151 34.14 24.16 24.66
CA ARG A 151 35.20 24.43 23.64
C ARG A 151 36.69 24.63 24.08
N PRO A 152 37.65 24.61 23.13
CA PRO A 152 38.45 23.50 22.59
C PRO A 152 39.96 23.62 22.96
N LYS A 153 40.77 22.61 22.60
CA LYS A 153 42.17 22.77 22.19
C LYS A 153 42.45 21.80 21.05
#